data_AF-A0A3R9EVM6-F1
#
_entry.id   AF-A0A3R9EVM6-F1
#
_cell.length_a   1.000
_cell.length_b   1.000
_cell.length_c   1.000
_cell.angle_alpha   90.00
_cell.angle_beta   90.00
_cell.angle_gamma   90.00
#
_symmetry.space_group_name_H-M   'P 1'
#
loop_
_entity.id
_entity.type
_entity.pdbx_description
1 polymer ?
#
loop_
_entity_poly.entity_id
_entity_poly.type
_entity_poly.pdbx_seq_one_letter_code
_entity_poly.pdbx_strand_id
1 'polypeptide(L)'
;MNKMTHEQFLLMKLAEEASEIAQIALKTAQFGMTEKHPDLPLNNKERIHFELNDLNAIVDELNSWTDFEYKPNYEAKIKKIEKLNTFLGYSVRLGKVENVPAIFGEAQEQSHE
;
A
#
# COMPACT_ATOMS: atom_id res chain seq x y z
N MET A 1 -31.37 15.87 -14.44
CA MET A 1 -30.10 15.27 -13.99
C MET A 1 -30.31 14.76 -12.57
N ASN A 2 -30.09 13.47 -12.31
CA ASN A 2 -30.02 12.99 -10.92
C ASN A 2 -28.75 13.53 -10.29
N LYS A 3 -28.88 14.09 -9.09
CA LYS A 3 -27.73 14.56 -8.30
C LYS A 3 -27.05 13.35 -7.64
N MET A 4 -25.72 13.40 -7.56
CA MET A 4 -24.92 12.42 -6.82
C MET A 4 -25.23 12.52 -5.32
N THR A 5 -25.34 11.38 -4.63
CA THR A 5 -25.45 11.37 -3.17
C THR A 5 -24.10 11.63 -2.52
N HIS A 6 -24.09 12.04 -1.24
CA HIS A 6 -22.82 12.25 -0.53
C HIS A 6 -21.98 10.97 -0.47
N GLU A 7 -22.61 9.81 -0.24
CA GLU A 7 -21.95 8.50 -0.28
C GLU A 7 -21.30 8.21 -1.64
N GLN A 8 -22.01 8.44 -2.75
CA GLN A 8 -21.46 8.24 -4.10
C GLN A 8 -20.25 9.16 -4.34
N PHE A 9 -20.29 10.39 -3.84
CA PHE A 9 -19.17 11.32 -3.92
C PHE A 9 -17.95 10.81 -3.13
N LEU A 10 -18.14 10.36 -1.89
CA LEU A 10 -17.07 9.81 -1.07
C LEU A 10 -16.48 8.52 -1.66
N LEU A 11 -17.30 7.64 -2.24
CA LEU A 11 -16.84 6.44 -2.94
C LEU A 11 -16.01 6.79 -4.18
N MET A 12 -16.41 7.82 -4.92
CA MET A 12 -15.63 8.33 -6.05
C MET A 12 -14.27 8.86 -5.59
N LYS A 13 -14.24 9.64 -4.50
CA LYS A 13 -13.01 10.13 -3.89
C LYS A 13 -12.12 8.99 -3.40
N LEU A 14 -12.68 7.97 -2.75
CA LEU A 14 -11.93 6.80 -2.29
C LEU A 14 -11.19 6.11 -3.45
N ALA A 15 -11.86 5.96 -4.60
CA ALA A 15 -11.26 5.38 -5.79
C ALA A 15 -10.16 6.26 -6.41
N GLU A 16 -10.31 7.57 -6.35
CA GLU A 16 -9.32 8.55 -6.80
C GLU A 16 -8.03 8.44 -5.98
N GLU A 17 -8.12 8.54 -4.65
CA GLU A 17 -6.95 8.46 -3.76
C GLU A 17 -6.22 7.11 -3.90
N ALA A 18 -6.98 6.01 -4.04
CA ALA A 18 -6.41 4.69 -4.29
C ALA A 18 -5.64 4.62 -5.62
N SER A 19 -6.12 5.33 -6.65
CA SER A 19 -5.46 5.40 -7.95
C SER A 19 -4.20 6.25 -7.90
N GLU A 20 -4.18 7.32 -7.11
CA GLU A 20 -3.01 8.17 -6.89
C GLU A 20 -1.92 7.41 -6.12
N ILE A 21 -2.28 6.66 -5.07
CA ILE A 21 -1.38 5.72 -4.37
C ILE A 21 -0.75 4.74 -5.37
N ALA A 22 -1.55 4.12 -6.25
CA ALA A 22 -1.04 3.17 -7.23
C ALA A 22 -0.02 3.85 -8.18
N GLN A 23 -0.33 5.04 -8.68
CA GLN A 23 0.56 5.79 -9.57
C GLN A 23 1.89 6.14 -8.89
N ILE A 24 1.86 6.67 -7.66
CA ILE A 24 3.08 7.03 -6.96
C ILE A 24 3.89 5.80 -6.52
N ALA A 25 3.24 4.71 -6.12
CA ALA A 25 3.92 3.47 -5.77
C ALA A 25 4.69 2.89 -6.98
N LEU A 26 4.08 2.88 -8.17
CA LEU A 26 4.74 2.42 -9.40
C LEU A 26 5.90 3.34 -9.81
N LYS A 27 5.72 4.66 -9.72
CA LYS A 27 6.80 5.64 -9.95
C LYS A 27 7.96 5.40 -8.98
N THR A 28 7.65 5.18 -7.70
CA THR A 28 8.64 4.92 -6.66
C THR A 28 9.38 3.62 -6.88
N ALA A 29 8.69 2.57 -7.35
CA ALA A 29 9.34 1.31 -7.72
C ALA A 29 10.34 1.48 -8.87
N GLN A 30 10.07 2.40 -9.81
CA GLN A 30 10.95 2.68 -10.94
C GLN A 30 12.15 3.56 -10.58
N PHE A 31 11.95 4.62 -9.79
CA PHE A 31 12.96 5.65 -9.55
C PHE A 31 13.57 5.65 -8.15
N GLY A 32 12.99 4.91 -7.21
CA GLY A 32 13.41 4.86 -5.82
C GLY A 32 12.68 5.85 -4.92
N MET A 33 12.77 5.57 -3.62
CA MET A 33 12.06 6.28 -2.55
C MET A 33 12.46 7.75 -2.39
N THR A 34 13.73 8.07 -2.61
CA THR A 34 14.29 9.41 -2.37
C THR A 34 14.40 10.26 -3.62
N GLU A 35 14.01 9.72 -4.78
CA GLU A 35 13.97 10.52 -6.01
C GLU A 35 12.94 11.65 -5.85
N LYS A 36 13.30 12.82 -6.38
CA LYS A 36 12.42 13.97 -6.51
C LYS A 36 12.55 14.61 -7.89
N HIS A 37 11.45 14.63 -8.64
CA HIS A 37 11.37 15.39 -9.89
C HIS A 37 11.70 16.87 -9.66
N PRO A 38 12.48 17.54 -10.54
CA PRO A 38 12.91 18.93 -10.35
C PRO A 38 11.77 19.93 -10.08
N ASP A 39 10.62 19.71 -10.74
CA ASP A 39 9.45 20.58 -10.63
C ASP A 39 8.54 20.26 -9.43
N LEU A 40 8.83 19.19 -8.67
CA LEU A 40 8.02 18.80 -7.52
C LEU A 40 8.70 19.19 -6.20
N PRO A 41 7.92 19.63 -5.19
CA PRO A 41 8.47 20.02 -3.90
C PRO A 41 8.88 18.81 -3.05
N LEU A 42 8.25 17.65 -3.26
CA LEU A 42 8.33 16.47 -2.41
C LEU A 42 8.95 15.27 -3.15
N ASN A 43 9.74 14.48 -2.43
CA ASN A 43 10.24 13.20 -2.95
C ASN A 43 9.13 12.13 -3.00
N ASN A 44 9.41 11.02 -3.69
CA ASN A 44 8.48 9.94 -3.88
C ASN A 44 7.91 9.36 -2.57
N LYS A 45 8.75 9.16 -1.55
CA LYS A 45 8.32 8.67 -0.22
C LYS A 45 7.34 9.64 0.46
N GLU A 46 7.66 10.92 0.47
CA GLU A 46 6.79 11.95 1.06
C GLU A 46 5.43 11.97 0.36
N ARG A 47 5.43 11.89 -0.97
CA ARG A 47 4.19 11.83 -1.76
C ARG A 47 3.34 10.61 -1.42
N ILE A 48 3.95 9.41 -1.29
CA ILE A 48 3.22 8.22 -0.81
C ILE A 48 2.53 8.49 0.53
N HIS A 49 3.20 9.15 1.48
CA HIS A 49 2.59 9.46 2.77
C HIS A 49 1.40 10.40 2.64
N PHE A 50 1.45 11.40 1.76
CA PHE A 50 0.33 12.30 1.49
C PHE A 50 -0.88 11.52 0.97
N GLU A 51 -0.73 10.74 -0.10
CA GLU A 51 -1.86 10.01 -0.68
C GLU A 51 -2.45 8.97 0.31
N LEU A 52 -1.61 8.37 1.17
CA LEU A 52 -2.09 7.47 2.23
C LEU A 52 -2.90 8.22 3.30
N ASN A 53 -2.51 9.45 3.65
CA ASN A 53 -3.28 10.27 4.59
C ASN A 53 -4.61 10.69 3.98
N ASP A 54 -4.63 11.06 2.69
CA ASP A 54 -5.84 11.45 1.98
C ASP A 54 -6.81 10.28 1.87
N LEU A 55 -6.32 9.08 1.51
CA LEU A 55 -7.14 7.85 1.55
C LEU A 55 -7.74 7.58 2.94
N ASN A 56 -6.94 7.70 4.00
CA ASN A 56 -7.42 7.48 5.37
C ASN A 56 -8.48 8.51 5.77
N ALA A 57 -8.30 9.78 5.39
CA ALA A 57 -9.29 10.82 5.63
C ALA A 57 -10.64 10.50 4.94
N ILE A 58 -10.62 9.97 3.71
CA ILE A 58 -11.85 9.54 3.03
C ILE A 58 -12.51 8.35 3.73
N VAL A 59 -11.74 7.40 4.25
CA VAL A 59 -12.26 6.28 5.06
C VAL A 59 -12.93 6.79 6.35
N ASP A 60 -12.32 7.78 7.02
CA ASP A 60 -12.88 8.40 8.22
C ASP A 60 -14.20 9.14 7.92
N GLU A 61 -14.26 9.86 6.80
CA GLU A 61 -15.50 10.52 6.35
C GLU A 61 -16.59 9.51 5.97
N LEU A 62 -16.25 8.42 5.27
CA LEU A 62 -17.20 7.33 4.98
C LEU A 62 -17.77 6.75 6.27
N ASN A 63 -16.92 6.44 7.25
CA ASN A 63 -17.35 5.95 8.56
C ASN A 63 -18.21 6.96 9.34
N SER A 64 -17.99 8.27 9.14
CA SER A 64 -18.70 9.33 9.88
C SER A 64 -20.06 9.66 9.28
N TRP A 65 -20.21 9.57 7.96
CA TRP A 65 -21.41 10.03 7.24
C TRP A 65 -22.28 8.90 6.68
N THR A 66 -21.78 7.66 6.68
CA THR A 66 -22.48 6.50 6.15
C THR A 66 -22.35 5.30 7.11
N ASP A 67 -23.07 4.22 6.82
CA ASP A 67 -23.00 2.97 7.59
C ASP A 67 -21.81 2.08 7.14
N PHE A 68 -20.66 2.71 6.83
CA PHE A 68 -19.49 2.01 6.27
C PHE A 68 -18.79 1.12 7.30
N GLU A 69 -18.77 1.56 8.56
CA GLU A 69 -18.26 0.85 9.75
C GLU A 69 -16.90 0.14 9.60
N TYR A 70 -16.05 0.60 8.67
CA TYR A 70 -14.74 0.00 8.43
C TYR A 70 -13.84 0.20 9.63
N LYS A 71 -13.24 -0.91 10.09
CA LYS A 71 -12.18 -0.92 11.10
C LYS A 71 -11.06 -1.84 10.65
N PRO A 72 -9.78 -1.44 10.83
CA PRO A 72 -8.65 -2.30 10.51
C PRO A 72 -8.73 -3.64 11.24
N ASN A 73 -8.80 -4.75 10.49
CA ASN A 73 -8.67 -6.09 11.05
C ASN A 73 -7.18 -6.49 11.10
N TYR A 74 -6.58 -6.40 12.29
CA TYR A 74 -5.17 -6.69 12.49
C TYR A 74 -4.79 -8.15 12.20
N GLU A 75 -5.65 -9.11 12.53
CA GLU A 75 -5.39 -10.53 12.25
C GLU A 75 -5.34 -10.78 10.74
N ALA A 76 -6.28 -10.22 9.99
CA ALA A 76 -6.29 -10.31 8.53
C ALA A 76 -5.04 -9.64 7.92
N LYS A 77 -4.58 -8.51 8.48
CA LYS A 77 -3.33 -7.85 8.06
C LYS A 77 -2.11 -8.74 8.29
N ILE A 78 -1.99 -9.38 9.46
CA ILE A 78 -0.90 -10.32 9.77
C ILE A 78 -0.89 -11.49 8.78
N LYS A 79 -2.04 -12.15 8.57
CA LYS A 79 -2.19 -13.24 7.60
C LYS A 79 -1.79 -12.82 6.18
N LYS A 80 -2.14 -11.59 5.78
CA LYS A 80 -1.75 -11.04 4.48
C LYS A 80 -0.23 -10.83 4.38
N ILE A 81 0.41 -10.36 5.44
CA ILE A 81 1.87 -10.16 5.53
C ILE A 81 2.60 -11.52 5.45
N GLU A 82 2.16 -12.53 6.20
CA GLU A 82 2.73 -13.89 6.15
C GLU A 82 2.66 -14.49 4.74
N LYS A 83 1.51 -14.32 4.07
CA LYS A 83 1.33 -14.75 2.68
C LYS A 83 2.26 -13.99 1.73
N LEU A 84 2.39 -12.66 1.91
CA LEU A 84 3.32 -11.84 1.12
C LEU A 84 4.76 -12.30 1.30
N ASN A 85 5.18 -12.60 2.53
CA ASN A 85 6.52 -13.09 2.84
C ASN A 85 6.80 -14.45 2.21
N THR A 86 5.81 -15.35 2.18
CA THR A 86 5.91 -16.64 1.47
C THR A 86 6.23 -16.43 -0.02
N PHE A 87 5.52 -15.52 -0.70
CA PHE A 87 5.76 -15.23 -2.12
C PHE A 87 7.06 -14.46 -2.36
N LEU A 88 7.46 -13.58 -1.44
CA LEU A 88 8.76 -12.92 -1.49
C LEU A 88 9.89 -13.95 -1.44
N GLY A 89 9.86 -14.87 -0.46
CA GLY A 89 10.86 -15.94 -0.35
C GLY A 89 10.91 -16.83 -1.59
N TYR A 90 9.76 -17.15 -2.20
CA TYR A 90 9.72 -17.85 -3.48
C TYR A 90 10.37 -17.03 -4.61
N SER A 91 10.06 -15.73 -4.72
CA SER A 91 10.62 -14.85 -5.75
C SER A 91 12.14 -14.67 -5.61
N VAL A 92 12.66 -14.62 -4.39
CA VAL A 92 14.10 -14.62 -4.10
C VAL A 92 14.75 -15.92 -4.59
N ARG A 93 14.16 -17.09 -4.28
CA ARG A 93 14.67 -18.39 -4.78
C ARG A 93 14.69 -18.48 -6.31
N LEU A 94 13.77 -17.80 -6.99
CA LEU A 94 13.73 -17.70 -8.45
C LEU A 94 14.72 -16.67 -9.03
N GLY A 95 15.46 -15.92 -8.20
CA GLY A 95 16.33 -14.83 -8.64
C GLY A 95 15.57 -13.65 -9.24
N LYS A 96 14.30 -13.44 -8.86
CA LYS A 96 13.47 -12.31 -9.34
C LYS A 96 13.50 -11.11 -8.42
N VAL A 97 13.97 -11.28 -7.18
CA VAL A 97 14.08 -10.23 -6.16
C VAL A 97 15.40 -10.42 -5.41
N GLU A 98 16.09 -9.33 -5.12
CA GLU A 98 17.37 -9.27 -4.39
C GLU A 98 17.33 -8.18 -3.30
N ASN A 99 18.40 -8.07 -2.50
CA ASN A 99 18.56 -7.04 -1.46
C ASN A 99 17.46 -7.05 -0.36
N VAL A 100 16.90 -8.22 -0.06
CA VAL A 100 15.94 -8.40 1.03
C VAL A 100 16.71 -8.35 2.37
N PRO A 101 16.32 -7.51 3.34
CA PRO A 101 17.01 -7.41 4.63
C PRO A 101 17.14 -8.76 5.35
N ALA A 102 18.24 -8.97 6.08
CA ALA A 102 18.52 -10.24 6.78
C ALA A 102 17.48 -10.67 7.82
N ILE A 103 16.53 -9.80 8.17
CA ILE A 103 15.36 -10.13 9.02
C ILE A 103 14.48 -11.23 8.38
N PHE A 104 14.74 -11.61 7.12
CA PHE A 104 14.03 -12.65 6.38
C PHE A 104 14.82 -13.98 6.19
N GLY A 105 15.96 -14.16 6.85
CA GLY A 105 16.65 -15.46 6.98
C GLY A 105 17.22 -15.56 8.39
N GLU A 106 16.75 -16.45 9.26
CA GLU A 106 17.11 -17.87 9.25
C GLU A 106 15.88 -18.74 9.55
N ALA A 107 15.19 -19.21 8.51
CA ALA A 107 14.52 -20.49 8.62
C ALA A 107 15.61 -21.55 8.41
N GLN A 108 16.09 -22.11 9.52
CA GLN A 108 17.11 -23.16 9.58
C GLN A 108 16.92 -24.17 8.45
N GLU A 109 17.95 -24.32 7.61
CA GLU A 109 18.09 -25.52 6.78
C GLU A 109 18.10 -26.72 7.73
N GLN A 110 16.98 -27.43 7.83
CA GLN A 110 17.01 -28.80 8.32
C GLN A 110 17.66 -29.63 7.22
N SER A 111 18.97 -29.80 7.35
CA SER A 111 19.73 -30.86 6.72
C SER A 111 19.10 -32.20 7.11
N HIS A 112 18.34 -32.79 6.20
CA HIS A 112 18.01 -34.21 6.29
C HIS A 112 19.22 -34.98 5.75
N GLU A 113 20.02 -35.50 6.69
CA GLU A 113 20.85 -36.70 6.46
C GLU A 113 19.96 -37.93 6.23
#